data_AF-A0A956I7C9-F1
#
_entry.id   AF-A0A956I7C9-F1
#
_cell.length_a   1.000
_cell.length_b   1.000
_cell.length_c   1.000
_cell.angle_alpha   90.00
_cell.angle_beta   90.00
_cell.angle_gamma   90.00
#
_symmetry.space_group_name_H-M   'P 1'
#
loop_
_entity.id
_entity.type
_entity.pdbx_description
1 polymer ?
#
loop_
_entity_poly.entity_id
_entity_poly.type
_entity_poly.pdbx_seq_one_letter_code
_entity_poly.pdbx_strand_id
1 'polypeptide(L)'
;MTSSKLASVPLDRLEKRLSAEPTDDLSIRRYLALFAERDDTPEQLIELSRRVINGHAKGVALVAGIRRAAARGLPIDPRVDALLGGGTYVQESWDLLHEWDGLEETLAAVEAIGPERGRKVVARLLGADPTFGLGCLGASLFPDDEVLREAVRARLVDWKFPSSEVAMGLSRLSPDRLPWWMERLGDLPVGSPGANLLKLGLQAALMRAARAERSWDPSLDAVLDVHGVWTDGDFMFSTYAAPVLREALAGMPADRVLGWLGSQLVEPPPATFTRLVLVVPRAHDDALRGLLTFLTAHAKLVRKPAFDWLTDLARELGARAGSFLDAVPKGKLRKAFESGLTEGGPSIEPAAPKPRATKATAKPPRKPAAITRLEKLASAVSDPEPIEVYALEAIRGASPSAVSRVGGPGYDLGPRQPSYEGLPMAHVFTLALADLPALQPRFEGAVAFALYVSEPTGNEAHEPYTDETAVLALSAADVERGEAAASPRDLPLRSVRVTAVQVPGRTFEHPTPHAKLREAIAALPARAGGAPRWLQTEQECDGFLLQLDDRFAPLNLGDAGVMYVFSDTAFWQSR
;
A
#
# COMPACT_ATOMS: atom_id res chain seq x y z
N MET A 1 -6.25 23.51 7.79
CA MET A 1 -7.31 24.45 7.34
C MET A 1 -7.94 23.88 6.08
N THR A 2 -9.26 23.90 5.93
CA THR A 2 -9.94 23.36 4.73
C THR A 2 -9.66 24.20 3.47
N SER A 3 -9.70 23.58 2.28
CA SER A 3 -9.52 24.22 0.95
C SER A 3 -10.39 25.49 0.81
N SER A 4 -11.66 25.36 1.18
CA SER A 4 -12.67 26.43 1.14
C SER A 4 -12.25 27.70 1.89
N LYS A 5 -11.58 27.60 3.04
CA LYS A 5 -11.11 28.79 3.77
C LYS A 5 -9.95 29.48 3.05
N LEU A 6 -9.12 28.75 2.32
CA LEU A 6 -8.00 29.29 1.55
C LEU A 6 -8.45 29.87 0.19
N ALA A 7 -9.53 29.37 -0.38
CA ALA A 7 -10.06 29.85 -1.66
C ALA A 7 -10.43 31.34 -1.62
N SER A 8 -10.92 31.83 -0.49
CA SER A 8 -11.28 33.25 -0.29
C SER A 8 -10.10 34.18 0.03
N VAL A 9 -8.89 33.65 0.25
CA VAL A 9 -7.73 34.45 0.68
C VAL A 9 -7.20 35.28 -0.50
N PRO A 10 -6.96 36.60 -0.32
CA PRO A 10 -6.31 37.43 -1.33
C PRO A 10 -4.94 36.88 -1.75
N LEU A 11 -4.60 37.02 -3.03
CA LEU A 11 -3.47 36.31 -3.65
C LEU A 11 -2.10 36.69 -3.04
N ASP A 12 -1.92 37.92 -2.57
CA ASP A 12 -0.73 38.39 -1.85
C ASP A 12 -0.53 37.71 -0.49
N ARG A 13 -1.64 37.43 0.21
CA ARG A 13 -1.62 36.69 1.48
C ARG A 13 -1.48 35.20 1.24
N LEU A 14 -2.06 34.70 0.15
CA LEU A 14 -1.94 33.30 -0.24
C LEU A 14 -0.49 32.94 -0.55
N GLU A 15 0.22 33.79 -1.31
CA GLU A 15 1.64 33.60 -1.64
C GLU A 15 2.50 33.36 -0.39
N LYS A 16 2.37 34.22 0.62
CA LYS A 16 3.12 34.11 1.88
C LYS A 16 2.79 32.84 2.65
N ARG A 17 1.53 32.41 2.60
CA ARG A 17 1.06 31.20 3.28
C ARG A 17 1.60 29.96 2.59
N LEU A 18 1.40 29.84 1.28
CA LEU A 18 1.91 28.72 0.49
C LEU A 18 3.43 28.59 0.62
N SER A 19 4.15 29.71 0.68
CA SER A 19 5.60 29.72 0.84
C SER A 19 6.08 29.32 2.24
N ALA A 20 5.21 29.35 3.24
CA ALA A 20 5.51 29.00 4.62
C ALA A 20 5.00 27.60 5.01
N GLU A 21 4.16 26.98 4.17
CA GLU A 21 3.66 25.63 4.43
C GLU A 21 4.78 24.60 4.24
N PRO A 22 4.90 23.64 5.17
CA PRO A 22 5.80 22.51 5.00
C PRO A 22 5.41 21.71 3.76
N THR A 23 6.42 21.04 3.23
CA THR A 23 6.38 20.29 1.99
C THR A 23 5.95 18.86 2.33
N ASP A 24 4.66 18.52 2.18
CA ASP A 24 4.10 17.17 2.38
C ASP A 24 3.18 16.73 1.21
N ASP A 25 2.84 15.43 1.14
CA ASP A 25 2.05 14.82 0.06
C ASP A 25 0.57 15.25 0.10
N LEU A 26 -0.01 15.36 1.30
CA LEU A 26 -1.38 15.83 1.54
C LEU A 26 -1.63 17.25 0.98
N SER A 27 -0.57 18.03 0.81
CA SER A 27 -0.66 19.38 0.27
C SER A 27 -1.04 19.44 -1.22
N ILE A 28 -0.77 18.43 -2.06
CA ILE A 28 -1.04 18.52 -3.52
C ILE A 28 -2.53 18.46 -3.84
N ARG A 29 -3.23 17.41 -3.41
CA ARG A 29 -4.69 17.29 -3.63
C ARG A 29 -5.40 18.51 -3.07
N ARG A 30 -4.92 19.00 -1.93
CA ARG A 30 -5.37 20.24 -1.32
C ARG A 30 -5.07 21.47 -2.18
N TYR A 31 -3.91 21.59 -2.82
CA TYR A 31 -3.61 22.66 -3.77
C TYR A 31 -4.43 22.55 -5.06
N LEU A 32 -4.61 21.35 -5.61
CA LEU A 32 -5.47 21.11 -6.77
C LEU A 32 -6.91 21.54 -6.47
N ALA A 33 -7.47 21.08 -5.35
CA ALA A 33 -8.79 21.49 -4.86
C ALA A 33 -8.86 23.00 -4.61
N LEU A 34 -7.86 23.57 -3.93
CA LEU A 34 -7.77 25.01 -3.68
C LEU A 34 -7.82 25.81 -4.98
N PHE A 35 -6.95 25.50 -5.96
CA PHE A 35 -6.89 26.27 -7.19
C PHE A 35 -8.10 26.01 -8.10
N ALA A 36 -8.74 24.83 -8.01
CA ALA A 36 -10.01 24.56 -8.65
C ALA A 36 -11.15 25.44 -8.10
N GLU A 37 -11.19 25.67 -6.78
CA GLU A 37 -12.20 26.49 -6.09
C GLU A 37 -11.98 28.01 -6.24
N ARG A 38 -10.80 28.45 -6.67
CA ARG A 38 -10.45 29.88 -6.75
C ARG A 38 -10.86 30.50 -8.09
N ASP A 39 -11.40 31.71 -8.03
CA ASP A 39 -11.82 32.49 -9.22
C ASP A 39 -10.70 33.31 -9.90
N ASP A 40 -9.43 33.13 -9.49
CA ASP A 40 -8.30 33.85 -10.07
C ASP A 40 -8.21 33.68 -11.61
N THR A 41 -7.75 34.72 -12.29
CA THR A 41 -7.44 34.66 -13.72
C THR A 41 -6.25 33.73 -14.00
N PRO A 42 -6.14 33.16 -15.21
CA PRO A 42 -4.95 32.41 -15.62
C PRO A 42 -3.63 33.15 -15.35
N GLU A 43 -3.59 34.45 -15.67
CA GLU A 43 -2.41 35.29 -15.50
C GLU A 43 -2.03 35.45 -14.03
N GLN A 44 -3.02 35.60 -13.14
CA GLN A 44 -2.79 35.67 -11.70
C GLN A 44 -2.20 34.37 -11.14
N LEU A 45 -2.68 33.21 -11.60
CA LEU A 45 -2.16 31.90 -11.19
C LEU A 45 -0.75 31.65 -11.72
N ILE A 46 -0.48 32.02 -12.98
CA ILE A 46 0.86 31.95 -13.57
C ILE A 46 1.84 32.89 -12.84
N GLU A 47 1.40 34.08 -12.43
CA GLU A 47 2.27 34.98 -11.67
C GLU A 47 2.44 34.53 -10.21
N LEU A 48 1.45 33.86 -9.63
CA LEU A 48 1.58 33.23 -8.31
C LEU A 48 2.65 32.12 -8.33
N SER A 49 2.64 31.26 -9.36
CA SER A 49 3.64 30.19 -9.51
C SER A 49 5.07 30.69 -9.73
N ARG A 50 5.28 31.99 -9.92
CA ARG A 50 6.62 32.58 -9.99
C ARG A 50 7.11 33.12 -8.66
N ARG A 51 6.18 33.43 -7.75
CA ARG A 51 6.47 34.09 -6.47
C ARG A 51 6.49 33.12 -5.29
N VAL A 52 5.70 32.05 -5.37
CA VAL A 52 5.68 31.02 -4.32
C VAL A 52 7.01 30.27 -4.27
N ILE A 53 7.57 30.15 -3.07
CA ILE A 53 8.84 29.44 -2.82
C ILE A 53 8.61 27.93 -2.73
N ASN A 54 7.49 27.51 -2.14
CA ASN A 54 7.11 26.11 -2.04
C ASN A 54 6.89 25.52 -3.45
N GLY A 55 7.76 24.61 -3.86
CA GLY A 55 7.78 24.05 -5.22
C GLY A 55 6.49 23.34 -5.63
N HIS A 56 5.71 22.82 -4.67
CA HIS A 56 4.48 22.08 -4.92
C HIS A 56 3.35 23.03 -5.30
N ALA A 57 3.12 24.00 -4.41
CA ALA A 57 2.11 25.04 -4.60
C ALA A 57 2.42 25.87 -5.85
N LYS A 58 3.72 26.12 -6.08
CA LYS A 58 4.25 26.68 -7.30
C LYS A 58 3.76 25.85 -8.49
N GLY A 59 4.20 24.58 -8.57
CA GLY A 59 3.81 23.51 -9.50
C GLY A 59 2.36 23.59 -9.97
N VAL A 60 1.47 23.34 -9.00
CA VAL A 60 0.02 23.26 -9.21
C VAL A 60 -0.57 24.59 -9.70
N ALA A 61 -0.09 25.74 -9.22
CA ALA A 61 -0.59 27.04 -9.67
C ALA A 61 -0.34 27.29 -11.17
N LEU A 62 0.83 26.93 -11.71
CA LEU A 62 1.08 27.05 -13.16
C LEU A 62 0.18 26.14 -13.97
N VAL A 63 0.05 24.88 -13.58
CA VAL A 63 -0.78 23.91 -14.28
C VAL A 63 -2.24 24.38 -14.28
N ALA A 64 -2.76 24.79 -13.13
CA ALA A 64 -4.10 25.37 -13.01
C ALA A 64 -4.27 26.62 -13.89
N GLY A 65 -3.27 27.51 -13.92
CA GLY A 65 -3.27 28.70 -14.78
C GLY A 65 -3.35 28.35 -16.27
N ILE A 66 -2.50 27.43 -16.75
CA ILE A 66 -2.48 26.97 -18.15
C ILE A 66 -3.82 26.32 -18.52
N ARG A 67 -4.31 25.39 -17.69
CA ARG A 67 -5.57 24.67 -17.92
C ARG A 67 -6.75 25.64 -17.98
N ARG A 68 -6.78 26.64 -17.10
CA ARG A 68 -7.82 27.67 -17.09
C ARG A 68 -7.77 28.58 -18.32
N ALA A 69 -6.58 28.98 -18.77
CA ALA A 69 -6.44 29.74 -20.02
C ALA A 69 -6.97 28.92 -21.21
N ALA A 70 -6.57 27.66 -21.31
CA ALA A 70 -7.01 26.75 -22.37
C ALA A 70 -8.53 26.54 -22.35
N ALA A 71 -9.11 26.26 -21.19
CA ALA A 71 -10.56 26.06 -21.03
C ALA A 71 -11.38 27.32 -21.40
N ARG A 72 -10.79 28.52 -21.27
CA ARG A 72 -11.42 29.80 -21.64
C ARG A 72 -11.10 30.24 -23.07
N GLY A 73 -10.32 29.47 -23.84
CA GLY A 73 -9.85 29.85 -25.16
C GLY A 73 -8.95 31.10 -25.16
N LEU A 74 -8.27 31.38 -24.05
CA LEU A 74 -7.38 32.52 -23.89
C LEU A 74 -5.95 32.17 -24.36
N PRO A 75 -5.18 33.15 -24.88
CA PRO A 75 -3.78 32.94 -25.21
C PRO A 75 -2.97 32.50 -23.98
N ILE A 76 -2.21 31.41 -24.11
CA ILE A 76 -1.35 30.93 -23.01
C ILE A 76 0.04 31.58 -23.15
N ASP A 77 0.46 32.27 -22.10
CA ASP A 77 1.72 33.01 -22.04
C ASP A 77 2.93 32.15 -22.47
N PRO A 78 3.77 32.58 -23.45
CA PRO A 78 4.97 31.87 -23.87
C PRO A 78 5.99 31.59 -22.76
N ARG A 79 5.99 32.39 -21.68
CA ARG A 79 6.90 32.22 -20.55
C ARG A 79 6.69 30.90 -19.81
N VAL A 80 5.50 30.28 -19.91
CA VAL A 80 5.24 28.98 -19.29
C VAL A 80 6.10 27.86 -19.87
N ASP A 81 6.58 27.99 -21.11
CA ASP A 81 7.44 26.99 -21.76
C ASP A 81 8.78 26.83 -21.04
N ALA A 82 9.31 27.95 -20.49
CA ALA A 82 10.52 27.94 -19.69
C ALA A 82 10.28 27.30 -18.32
N LEU A 83 9.10 27.53 -17.73
CA LEU A 83 8.72 26.99 -16.43
C LEU A 83 8.45 25.48 -16.51
N LEU A 84 7.66 25.03 -17.48
CA LEU A 84 7.38 23.60 -17.71
C LEU A 84 8.63 22.82 -18.12
N GLY A 85 9.56 23.45 -18.84
CA GLY A 85 10.82 22.82 -19.24
C GLY A 85 11.95 23.00 -18.23
N GLY A 86 11.71 23.67 -17.10
CA GLY A 86 12.70 23.93 -16.06
C GLY A 86 12.75 22.79 -15.06
N GLY A 87 13.91 22.13 -14.94
CA GLY A 87 14.05 20.91 -14.15
C GLY A 87 13.56 21.00 -12.70
N THR A 88 13.81 22.13 -12.03
CA THR A 88 13.36 22.38 -10.66
C THR A 88 11.84 22.46 -10.51
N TYR A 89 11.13 22.98 -11.50
CA TYR A 89 9.69 23.14 -11.44
C TYR A 89 8.98 21.79 -11.48
N VAL A 90 9.43 20.93 -12.38
CA VAL A 90 8.83 19.63 -12.57
C VAL A 90 9.31 18.67 -11.51
N GLN A 91 10.60 18.70 -11.12
CA GLN A 91 11.16 17.86 -10.06
C GLN A 91 10.61 18.18 -8.66
N GLU A 92 10.36 19.45 -8.32
CA GLU A 92 9.69 19.79 -7.06
C GLU A 92 8.19 19.45 -7.10
N SER A 93 7.57 19.46 -8.29
CA SER A 93 6.23 18.86 -8.46
C SER A 93 6.30 17.33 -8.47
N TRP A 94 7.50 16.72 -8.56
CA TRP A 94 7.73 15.32 -8.93
C TRP A 94 7.91 14.39 -7.74
N ASP A 95 8.68 14.80 -6.73
CA ASP A 95 9.04 14.05 -5.51
C ASP A 95 7.83 13.73 -4.59
N LEU A 96 6.64 13.71 -5.17
CA LEU A 96 5.40 14.19 -4.62
C LEU A 96 4.18 13.61 -5.35
N LEU A 97 4.33 13.42 -6.66
CA LEU A 97 3.34 12.82 -7.56
C LEU A 97 3.59 11.32 -7.71
N HIS A 98 3.79 10.65 -6.57
CA HIS A 98 3.63 9.20 -6.51
C HIS A 98 2.18 8.79 -6.89
N GLU A 99 1.25 9.75 -6.90
CA GLU A 99 -0.11 9.59 -7.41
C GLU A 99 -0.28 10.07 -8.86
N TRP A 100 -1.01 9.30 -9.66
CA TRP A 100 -1.21 9.50 -11.09
C TRP A 100 -1.86 10.85 -11.48
N ASP A 101 -2.56 11.52 -10.57
CA ASP A 101 -3.44 12.64 -10.91
C ASP A 101 -2.69 13.92 -11.31
N GLY A 102 -1.66 14.36 -10.57
CA GLY A 102 -0.93 15.58 -10.95
C GLY A 102 -0.04 15.38 -12.18
N LEU A 103 0.30 14.14 -12.50
CA LEU A 103 0.99 13.77 -13.72
C LEU A 103 0.11 14.03 -14.96
N GLU A 104 -1.13 13.56 -14.89
CA GLU A 104 -2.14 13.78 -15.93
C GLU A 104 -2.40 15.28 -16.13
N GLU A 105 -2.50 16.06 -15.06
CA GLU A 105 -2.71 17.51 -15.16
C GLU A 105 -1.51 18.24 -15.78
N THR A 106 -0.28 17.82 -15.45
CA THR A 106 0.94 18.37 -16.07
C THR A 106 0.98 18.10 -17.57
N LEU A 107 0.66 16.87 -17.98
CA LEU A 107 0.58 16.53 -19.40
C LEU A 107 -0.53 17.30 -20.12
N ALA A 108 -1.69 17.42 -19.50
CA ALA A 108 -2.80 18.18 -20.07
C ALA A 108 -2.44 19.67 -20.22
N ALA A 109 -1.56 20.21 -19.37
CA ALA A 109 -0.97 21.55 -19.54
C ALA A 109 0.03 21.61 -20.71
N VAL A 110 0.85 20.58 -20.92
CA VAL A 110 1.76 20.48 -22.07
C VAL A 110 0.99 20.34 -23.39
N GLU A 111 -0.12 19.60 -23.42
CA GLU A 111 -1.01 19.54 -24.57
C GLU A 111 -1.66 20.91 -24.84
N ALA A 112 -2.10 21.59 -23.78
CA ALA A 112 -2.80 22.87 -23.87
C ALA A 112 -1.95 23.99 -24.50
N ILE A 113 -0.63 24.01 -24.29
CA ILE A 113 0.26 25.00 -24.93
C ILE A 113 0.46 24.76 -26.44
N GLY A 114 -0.06 23.66 -26.97
CA GLY A 114 -0.04 23.30 -28.38
C GLY A 114 1.20 22.50 -28.79
N PRO A 115 1.12 21.78 -29.92
CA PRO A 115 2.08 20.73 -30.27
C PRO A 115 3.50 21.23 -30.50
N GLU A 116 3.68 22.40 -31.14
CA GLU A 116 5.02 22.94 -31.41
C GLU A 116 5.74 23.34 -30.12
N ARG A 117 5.03 24.01 -29.21
CA ARG A 117 5.57 24.44 -27.91
C ARG A 117 5.77 23.26 -26.98
N GLY A 118 4.78 22.37 -26.90
CA GLY A 118 4.86 21.13 -26.14
C GLY A 118 6.05 20.27 -26.55
N ARG A 119 6.28 20.09 -27.86
CA ARG A 119 7.47 19.39 -28.38
C ARG A 119 8.78 19.99 -27.86
N LYS A 120 8.91 21.33 -27.87
CA LYS A 120 10.09 22.04 -27.37
C LYS A 120 10.29 21.86 -25.86
N VAL A 121 9.21 21.87 -25.08
CA VAL A 121 9.23 21.59 -23.63
C VAL A 121 9.72 20.16 -23.39
N VAL A 122 9.14 19.17 -24.07
CA VAL A 122 9.50 17.75 -23.92
C VAL A 122 10.93 17.49 -24.32
N ALA A 123 11.40 18.03 -25.45
CA ALA A 123 12.79 17.90 -25.89
C ALA A 123 13.77 18.45 -24.84
N ARG A 124 13.41 19.54 -24.16
CA ARG A 124 14.23 20.09 -23.07
C ARG A 124 14.27 19.16 -21.86
N LEU A 125 13.12 18.61 -21.46
CA LEU A 125 13.03 17.68 -20.31
C LEU A 125 13.85 16.41 -20.54
N LEU A 126 13.83 15.87 -21.77
CA LEU A 126 14.63 14.70 -22.16
C LEU A 126 16.15 14.95 -22.06
N GLY A 127 16.59 16.20 -22.23
CA GLY A 127 17.99 16.58 -22.18
C GLY A 127 18.57 16.76 -20.77
N ALA A 128 17.74 16.71 -19.72
CA ALA A 128 18.16 16.94 -18.35
C ALA A 128 17.97 15.69 -17.49
N ASP A 129 19.04 15.25 -16.82
CA ASP A 129 19.11 14.03 -16.02
C ASP A 129 17.96 13.89 -15.00
N PRO A 130 17.69 14.87 -14.11
CA PRO A 130 16.64 14.70 -13.12
C PRO A 130 15.22 14.65 -13.70
N THR A 131 15.02 15.10 -14.95
CA THR A 131 13.70 15.18 -15.58
C THR A 131 13.55 14.24 -16.76
N PHE A 132 14.47 13.31 -16.96
CA PHE A 132 14.40 12.41 -18.10
C PHE A 132 13.09 11.60 -18.11
N GLY A 133 12.68 11.07 -16.97
CA GLY A 133 11.43 10.33 -16.80
C GLY A 133 10.19 11.12 -17.25
N LEU A 134 10.13 12.39 -16.85
CA LEU A 134 9.12 13.36 -17.29
C LEU A 134 9.18 13.63 -18.79
N GLY A 135 10.38 13.70 -19.35
CA GLY A 135 10.58 13.76 -20.80
C GLY A 135 9.99 12.55 -21.51
N CYS A 136 10.19 11.33 -20.99
CA CYS A 136 9.60 10.10 -21.55
C CYS A 136 8.07 10.14 -21.53
N LEU A 137 7.51 10.63 -20.43
CA LEU A 137 6.08 10.82 -20.30
C LEU A 137 5.55 11.89 -21.28
N GLY A 138 6.20 13.04 -21.36
CA GLY A 138 5.84 14.07 -22.33
C GLY A 138 5.97 13.59 -23.77
N ALA A 139 6.95 12.73 -24.07
CA ALA A 139 7.11 12.14 -25.40
C ALA A 139 5.94 11.25 -25.80
N SER A 140 5.20 10.69 -24.83
CA SER A 140 3.98 9.91 -25.12
C SER A 140 2.84 10.75 -25.70
N LEU A 141 2.86 12.08 -25.53
CA LEU A 141 1.93 13.02 -26.17
C LEU A 141 2.22 13.20 -27.66
N PHE A 142 3.43 12.81 -28.10
CA PHE A 142 3.93 12.97 -29.47
C PHE A 142 4.38 11.61 -30.03
N PRO A 143 3.50 10.60 -30.07
CA PRO A 143 3.88 9.22 -30.41
C PRO A 143 4.44 9.07 -31.83
N ASP A 144 4.10 9.99 -32.72
CA ASP A 144 4.56 10.03 -34.12
C ASP A 144 5.88 10.82 -34.30
N ASP A 145 6.36 11.52 -33.27
CA ASP A 145 7.59 12.32 -33.37
C ASP A 145 8.83 11.43 -33.24
N GLU A 146 9.40 11.06 -34.37
CA GLU A 146 10.61 10.23 -34.45
C GLU A 146 11.80 10.84 -33.70
N VAL A 147 11.93 12.17 -33.69
CA VAL A 147 13.05 12.85 -33.02
C VAL A 147 12.95 12.68 -31.50
N LEU A 148 11.75 12.84 -30.93
CA LEU A 148 11.55 12.64 -29.49
C LEU A 148 11.70 11.17 -29.09
N ARG A 149 11.19 10.23 -29.89
CA ARG A 149 11.34 8.80 -29.65
C ARG A 149 12.80 8.35 -29.68
N GLU A 150 13.57 8.80 -30.67
CA GLU A 150 15.01 8.51 -30.74
C GLU A 150 15.78 9.18 -29.60
N ALA A 151 15.39 10.38 -29.17
CA ALA A 151 15.99 11.03 -28.00
C ALA A 151 15.75 10.23 -26.71
N VAL A 152 14.53 9.73 -26.49
CA VAL A 152 14.22 8.82 -25.37
C VAL A 152 15.08 7.55 -25.46
N ARG A 153 15.10 6.87 -26.62
CA ARG A 153 15.89 5.64 -26.82
C ARG A 153 17.37 5.88 -26.52
N ALA A 154 17.96 6.91 -27.13
CA ALA A 154 19.37 7.23 -26.96
C ALA A 154 19.72 7.45 -25.49
N ARG A 155 18.83 8.09 -24.73
CA ARG A 155 19.04 8.32 -23.31
C ARG A 155 18.89 7.05 -22.46
N LEU A 156 17.97 6.14 -22.81
CA LEU A 156 17.81 4.84 -22.14
C LEU A 156 19.07 3.98 -22.21
N VAL A 157 19.85 4.08 -23.29
CA VAL A 157 21.12 3.33 -23.45
C VAL A 157 22.09 3.59 -22.30
N ASP A 158 22.22 4.86 -21.90
CA ASP A 158 23.15 5.30 -20.86
C ASP A 158 22.49 5.52 -19.49
N TRP A 159 21.22 5.15 -19.35
CA TRP A 159 20.44 5.43 -18.16
C TRP A 159 20.81 4.49 -17.00
N LYS A 160 21.13 5.08 -15.84
CA LYS A 160 21.68 4.35 -14.67
C LYS A 160 20.74 4.29 -13.48
N PHE A 161 19.65 5.05 -13.48
CA PHE A 161 18.78 5.19 -12.32
C PHE A 161 17.51 4.36 -12.50
N PRO A 162 17.01 3.66 -11.47
CA PRO A 162 15.64 3.18 -11.50
C PRO A 162 14.71 4.41 -11.47
N SER A 163 13.86 4.56 -12.48
CA SER A 163 12.99 5.73 -12.66
C SER A 163 11.63 5.23 -13.17
N SER A 164 10.67 5.09 -12.24
CA SER A 164 9.31 4.60 -12.54
C SER A 164 8.61 5.43 -13.63
N GLU A 165 9.02 6.68 -13.77
CA GLU A 165 8.55 7.67 -14.72
C GLU A 165 8.70 7.28 -16.18
N VAL A 166 9.85 6.68 -16.48
CA VAL A 166 10.14 6.16 -17.82
C VAL A 166 9.09 5.10 -18.16
N ALA A 167 8.83 4.17 -17.22
CA ALA A 167 7.84 3.13 -17.41
C ALA A 167 6.42 3.72 -17.49
N MET A 168 6.08 4.69 -16.64
CA MET A 168 4.78 5.38 -16.67
C MET A 168 4.55 6.08 -18.01
N GLY A 169 5.54 6.80 -18.52
CA GLY A 169 5.46 7.48 -19.81
C GLY A 169 5.20 6.53 -20.96
N LEU A 170 5.97 5.45 -21.02
CA LEU A 170 5.81 4.42 -22.03
C LEU A 170 4.49 3.65 -21.88
N SER A 171 3.94 3.53 -20.67
CA SER A 171 2.64 2.87 -20.43
C SER A 171 1.47 3.54 -21.14
N ARG A 172 1.60 4.84 -21.50
CA ARG A 172 0.54 5.60 -22.18
C ARG A 172 0.44 5.29 -23.66
N LEU A 173 1.45 4.66 -24.23
CA LEU A 173 1.48 4.33 -25.65
C LEU A 173 0.36 3.33 -25.97
N SER A 174 -0.34 3.58 -27.07
CA SER A 174 -1.30 2.61 -27.59
C SER A 174 -0.59 1.38 -28.16
N PRO A 175 -1.23 0.20 -28.16
CA PRO A 175 -0.59 -1.03 -28.61
C PRO A 175 0.01 -1.00 -30.02
N ASP A 176 -0.60 -0.26 -30.95
CA ASP A 176 -0.11 -0.06 -32.32
C ASP A 176 1.24 0.67 -32.40
N ARG A 177 1.67 1.31 -31.31
CA ARG A 177 2.95 2.04 -31.22
C ARG A 177 4.05 1.27 -30.52
N LEU A 178 3.72 0.16 -29.87
CA LEU A 178 4.69 -0.68 -29.16
C LEU A 178 5.67 -1.44 -30.07
N PRO A 179 5.34 -1.87 -31.30
CA PRO A 179 6.28 -2.62 -32.14
C PRO A 179 7.63 -1.90 -32.36
N TRP A 180 7.60 -0.57 -32.55
CA TRP A 180 8.82 0.23 -32.71
C TRP A 180 9.72 0.15 -31.46
N TRP A 181 9.13 0.23 -30.27
CA TRP A 181 9.86 0.13 -29.01
C TRP A 181 10.35 -1.28 -28.72
N MET A 182 9.57 -2.29 -29.10
CA MET A 182 9.94 -3.69 -28.94
C MET A 182 11.15 -4.04 -29.81
N GLU A 183 11.20 -3.58 -31.06
CA GLU A 183 12.36 -3.76 -31.94
C GLU A 183 13.64 -3.17 -31.31
N ARG A 184 13.51 -2.01 -30.67
CA ARG A 184 14.63 -1.27 -30.06
C ARG A 184 14.99 -1.71 -28.64
N LEU A 185 14.22 -2.60 -28.03
CA LEU A 185 14.59 -3.20 -26.75
C LEU A 185 15.91 -3.99 -26.85
N GLY A 186 16.18 -4.60 -28.02
CA GLY A 186 17.42 -5.33 -28.30
C GLY A 186 18.66 -4.44 -28.42
N ASP A 187 18.49 -3.13 -28.62
CA ASP A 187 19.60 -2.16 -28.66
C ASP A 187 20.13 -1.82 -27.27
N LEU A 188 19.34 -2.08 -26.23
CA LEU A 188 19.69 -1.76 -24.84
C LEU A 188 20.48 -2.93 -24.23
N PRO A 189 21.53 -2.66 -23.42
CA PRO A 189 22.27 -3.72 -22.76
C PRO A 189 21.35 -4.58 -21.90
N VAL A 190 21.43 -5.91 -22.05
CA VAL A 190 20.60 -6.86 -21.30
C VAL A 190 20.78 -6.65 -19.80
N GLY A 191 19.66 -6.47 -19.09
CA GLY A 191 19.64 -6.24 -17.65
C GLY A 191 20.00 -4.81 -17.21
N SER A 192 20.28 -3.90 -18.14
CA SER A 192 20.47 -2.47 -17.80
C SER A 192 19.20 -1.85 -17.24
N PRO A 193 19.30 -0.82 -16.37
CA PRO A 193 18.13 -0.08 -15.88
C PRO A 193 17.24 0.42 -17.02
N GLY A 194 17.83 0.97 -18.09
CA GLY A 194 17.08 1.41 -19.28
C GLY A 194 16.29 0.29 -19.96
N ALA A 195 16.87 -0.89 -20.15
CA ALA A 195 16.17 -2.05 -20.73
C ALA A 195 15.01 -2.51 -19.84
N ASN A 196 15.21 -2.56 -18.53
CA ASN A 196 14.17 -2.96 -17.58
C ASN A 196 13.01 -1.95 -17.55
N LEU A 197 13.31 -0.65 -17.55
CA LEU A 197 12.30 0.41 -17.55
C LEU A 197 11.50 0.44 -18.86
N LEU A 198 12.18 0.26 -20.00
CA LEU A 198 11.49 0.14 -21.28
C LEU A 198 10.52 -1.05 -21.24
N LYS A 199 11.01 -2.22 -20.83
CA LYS A 199 10.20 -3.43 -20.75
C LYS A 199 8.99 -3.25 -19.80
N LEU A 200 9.19 -2.72 -18.60
CA LEU A 200 8.11 -2.46 -17.64
C LEU A 200 7.08 -1.49 -18.21
N GLY A 201 7.53 -0.45 -18.90
CA GLY A 201 6.63 0.51 -19.56
C GLY A 201 5.78 -0.13 -20.66
N LEU A 202 6.39 -0.99 -21.48
CA LEU A 202 5.65 -1.75 -22.50
C LEU A 202 4.67 -2.75 -21.86
N GLN A 203 5.03 -3.43 -20.77
CA GLN A 203 4.12 -4.30 -20.02
C GLN A 203 2.93 -3.51 -19.45
N ALA A 204 3.18 -2.32 -18.89
CA ALA A 204 2.14 -1.44 -18.38
C ALA A 204 1.22 -0.89 -19.49
N ALA A 205 1.73 -0.66 -20.70
CA ALA A 205 0.91 -0.31 -21.86
C ALA A 205 -0.05 -1.45 -22.24
N LEU A 206 0.43 -2.70 -22.23
CA LEU A 206 -0.42 -3.88 -22.48
C LEU A 206 -1.45 -4.10 -21.37
N MET A 207 -1.09 -3.88 -20.11
CA MET A 207 -2.04 -3.87 -18.99
C MET A 207 -3.17 -2.85 -19.21
N ARG A 208 -2.83 -1.63 -19.62
CA ARG A 208 -3.84 -0.60 -19.92
C ARG A 208 -4.71 -0.96 -21.11
N ALA A 209 -4.13 -1.58 -22.14
CA ALA A 209 -4.89 -2.11 -23.27
C ALA A 209 -5.89 -3.19 -22.81
N ALA A 210 -5.46 -4.12 -21.97
CA ALA A 210 -6.30 -5.15 -21.37
C ALA A 210 -7.46 -4.54 -20.55
N ARG A 211 -7.18 -3.57 -19.66
CA ARG A 211 -8.22 -2.84 -18.89
C ARG A 211 -9.22 -2.11 -19.79
N ALA A 212 -8.77 -1.62 -20.94
CA ALA A 212 -9.61 -0.94 -21.92
C ALA A 212 -10.24 -1.88 -22.95
N GLU A 213 -10.13 -3.20 -22.77
CA GLU A 213 -10.62 -4.24 -23.68
C GLU A 213 -10.10 -4.08 -25.12
N ARG A 214 -8.89 -3.55 -25.28
CA ARG A 214 -8.23 -3.35 -26.58
C ARG A 214 -7.32 -4.53 -26.89
N SER A 215 -7.51 -5.14 -28.05
CA SER A 215 -6.60 -6.16 -28.56
C SER A 215 -5.25 -5.58 -28.97
N TRP A 216 -4.21 -6.40 -28.90
CA TRP A 216 -2.88 -6.08 -29.43
C TRP A 216 -2.28 -7.25 -30.21
N ASP A 217 -1.27 -6.95 -31.03
CA ASP A 217 -0.55 -7.92 -31.86
C ASP A 217 0.09 -9.04 -31.00
N PRO A 218 -0.12 -10.33 -31.32
CA PRO A 218 0.52 -11.48 -30.65
C PRO A 218 2.03 -11.40 -30.49
N SER A 219 2.75 -10.75 -31.40
CA SER A 219 4.20 -10.58 -31.29
C SER A 219 4.62 -9.83 -30.03
N LEU A 220 3.76 -8.95 -29.49
CA LEU A 220 4.04 -8.18 -28.27
C LEU A 220 3.98 -9.03 -27.00
N ASP A 221 3.47 -10.27 -27.05
CA ASP A 221 3.44 -11.19 -25.89
C ASP A 221 4.86 -11.51 -25.39
N ALA A 222 5.87 -11.40 -26.25
CA ALA A 222 7.28 -11.57 -25.90
C ALA A 222 7.75 -10.55 -24.84
N VAL A 223 7.09 -9.39 -24.75
CA VAL A 223 7.39 -8.35 -23.75
C VAL A 223 6.91 -8.76 -22.35
N LEU A 224 5.89 -9.60 -22.25
CA LEU A 224 5.34 -10.14 -20.99
C LEU A 224 6.28 -11.21 -20.37
N ASP A 225 7.59 -11.02 -20.45
CA ASP A 225 8.59 -11.96 -19.93
C ASP A 225 8.83 -11.75 -18.43
N VAL A 226 8.46 -12.77 -17.64
CA VAL A 226 8.53 -12.80 -16.18
C VAL A 226 9.97 -12.92 -15.66
N HIS A 227 10.86 -13.48 -16.47
CA HIS A 227 12.22 -13.80 -16.07
C HIS A 227 13.18 -12.64 -16.32
N GLY A 228 12.97 -11.86 -17.38
CA GLY A 228 13.83 -10.75 -17.75
C GLY A 228 13.46 -9.40 -17.13
N VAL A 229 12.52 -9.33 -16.17
CA VAL A 229 12.32 -8.08 -15.38
C VAL A 229 13.25 -8.15 -14.19
N TRP A 230 14.37 -7.43 -14.26
CA TRP A 230 15.26 -7.28 -13.12
C TRP A 230 14.65 -6.31 -12.11
N THR A 231 14.55 -6.78 -10.89
CA THR A 231 14.15 -6.02 -9.72
C THR A 231 15.13 -6.36 -8.60
N ASP A 232 15.35 -5.47 -7.63
CA ASP A 232 16.20 -5.70 -6.45
C ASP A 232 15.62 -6.77 -5.50
N GLY A 233 15.45 -8.00 -6.00
CA GLY A 233 14.85 -9.13 -5.30
C GLY A 233 13.40 -9.42 -5.69
N ASP A 234 12.88 -10.54 -5.16
CA ASP A 234 11.53 -11.03 -5.46
C ASP A 234 10.42 -10.17 -4.86
N PHE A 235 10.69 -9.43 -3.78
CA PHE A 235 9.75 -8.47 -3.19
C PHE A 235 9.35 -7.38 -4.19
N MET A 236 10.34 -6.74 -4.80
CA MET A 236 10.11 -5.71 -5.81
C MET A 236 9.35 -6.26 -7.02
N PHE A 237 9.60 -7.50 -7.42
CA PHE A 237 8.82 -8.15 -8.48
C PHE A 237 7.36 -8.36 -8.05
N SER A 238 7.11 -8.94 -6.87
CA SER A 238 5.76 -9.22 -6.39
C SER A 238 4.93 -7.95 -6.22
N THR A 239 5.56 -6.86 -5.77
CA THR A 239 4.88 -5.60 -5.48
C THR A 239 4.63 -4.79 -6.75
N TYR A 240 5.59 -4.70 -7.67
CA TYR A 240 5.50 -3.74 -8.78
C TYR A 240 5.25 -4.37 -10.16
N ALA A 241 5.89 -5.50 -10.47
CA ALA A 241 5.81 -6.10 -11.80
C ALA A 241 4.67 -7.14 -11.91
N ALA A 242 4.47 -7.94 -10.87
CA ALA A 242 3.51 -9.03 -10.91
C ALA A 242 2.05 -8.56 -11.11
N PRO A 243 1.56 -7.48 -10.45
CA PRO A 243 0.21 -6.98 -10.68
C PRO A 243 -0.01 -6.53 -12.14
N VAL A 244 0.96 -5.80 -12.70
CA VAL A 244 0.93 -5.32 -14.09
C VAL A 244 0.84 -6.49 -15.07
N LEU A 245 1.71 -7.49 -14.92
CA LEU A 245 1.72 -8.68 -15.76
C LEU A 245 0.42 -9.48 -15.61
N ARG A 246 -0.06 -9.68 -14.38
CA ARG A 246 -1.29 -10.44 -14.10
C ARG A 246 -2.49 -9.83 -14.80
N GLU A 247 -2.62 -8.51 -14.75
CA GLU A 247 -3.72 -7.81 -15.40
C GLU A 247 -3.60 -7.79 -16.92
N ALA A 248 -2.40 -7.61 -17.48
CA ALA A 248 -2.18 -7.75 -18.92
C ALA A 248 -2.58 -9.13 -19.41
N LEU A 249 -2.17 -10.19 -18.71
CA LEU A 249 -2.52 -11.57 -19.01
C LEU A 249 -4.02 -11.85 -18.84
N ALA A 250 -4.69 -11.21 -17.87
CA ALA A 250 -6.12 -11.39 -17.65
C ALA A 250 -6.97 -10.87 -18.82
N GLY A 251 -6.46 -9.91 -19.60
CA GLY A 251 -7.11 -9.44 -20.83
C GLY A 251 -6.86 -10.31 -22.07
N MET A 252 -6.02 -11.36 -21.97
CA MET A 252 -5.71 -12.23 -23.09
C MET A 252 -6.70 -13.41 -23.20
N PRO A 253 -7.00 -13.89 -24.41
CA PRO A 253 -7.68 -15.16 -24.62
C PRO A 253 -6.94 -16.33 -23.95
N ALA A 254 -7.68 -17.33 -23.46
CA ALA A 254 -7.11 -18.43 -22.67
C ALA A 254 -6.06 -19.26 -23.45
N ASP A 255 -6.29 -19.51 -24.74
CA ASP A 255 -5.34 -20.17 -25.64
C ASP A 255 -4.05 -19.36 -25.82
N ARG A 256 -4.16 -18.03 -25.88
CA ARG A 256 -3.02 -17.12 -25.93
C ARG A 256 -2.22 -17.11 -24.63
N VAL A 257 -2.89 -17.12 -23.47
CA VAL A 257 -2.23 -17.25 -22.15
C VAL A 257 -1.50 -18.59 -22.02
N LEU A 258 -2.10 -19.69 -22.51
CA LEU A 258 -1.45 -21.00 -22.53
C LEU A 258 -0.21 -21.02 -23.43
N GLY A 259 -0.30 -20.43 -24.62
CA GLY A 259 0.84 -20.28 -25.54
C GLY A 259 1.98 -19.47 -24.92
N TRP A 260 1.66 -18.33 -24.31
CA TRP A 260 2.61 -17.50 -23.57
C TRP A 260 3.23 -18.27 -22.40
N LEU A 261 2.43 -18.95 -21.57
CA LEU A 261 2.93 -19.72 -20.43
C LEU A 261 3.91 -20.80 -20.91
N GLY A 262 3.59 -21.49 -22.00
CA GLY A 262 4.48 -22.47 -22.63
C GLY A 262 5.84 -21.88 -23.01
N SER A 263 5.91 -20.61 -23.42
CA SER A 263 7.17 -19.93 -23.74
C SER A 263 7.97 -19.51 -22.49
N GLN A 264 7.33 -19.40 -21.32
CA GLN A 264 7.99 -19.06 -20.06
C GLN A 264 8.49 -20.32 -19.31
N LEU A 265 7.83 -21.46 -19.50
CA LEU A 265 8.20 -22.75 -18.90
C LEU A 265 9.38 -23.40 -19.65
N VAL A 266 10.54 -22.74 -19.60
CA VAL A 266 11.76 -23.18 -20.30
C VAL A 266 12.56 -24.23 -19.52
N GLU A 267 13.34 -25.04 -20.24
CA GLU A 267 14.19 -26.11 -19.67
C GLU A 267 15.68 -25.87 -19.99
N PRO A 268 16.58 -25.84 -18.98
CA PRO A 268 16.29 -25.91 -17.55
C PRO A 268 15.58 -24.65 -17.03
N PRO A 269 14.73 -24.74 -15.97
CA PRO A 269 14.02 -23.58 -15.47
C PRO A 269 14.98 -22.53 -14.90
N PRO A 270 14.73 -21.23 -15.17
CA PRO A 270 15.50 -20.16 -14.56
C PRO A 270 15.23 -20.11 -13.06
N ALA A 271 16.13 -19.49 -12.29
CA ALA A 271 15.96 -19.36 -10.84
C ALA A 271 14.65 -18.61 -10.45
N THR A 272 14.10 -17.83 -11.37
CA THR A 272 12.88 -17.01 -11.21
C THR A 272 11.59 -17.73 -11.64
N PHE A 273 11.63 -19.02 -12.01
CA PHE A 273 10.45 -19.72 -12.53
C PHE A 273 9.23 -19.71 -11.59
N THR A 274 9.44 -19.63 -10.27
CA THR A 274 8.36 -19.53 -9.28
C THR A 274 7.56 -18.23 -9.36
N ARG A 275 8.12 -17.18 -9.97
CA ARG A 275 7.42 -15.89 -10.19
C ARG A 275 6.18 -16.04 -11.08
N LEU A 276 6.13 -17.07 -11.92
CA LEU A 276 4.97 -17.36 -12.76
C LEU A 276 3.68 -17.52 -11.95
N VAL A 277 3.79 -17.99 -10.71
CA VAL A 277 2.64 -18.19 -9.82
C VAL A 277 2.02 -16.87 -9.37
N LEU A 278 2.79 -15.80 -9.37
CA LEU A 278 2.30 -14.47 -9.02
C LEU A 278 1.56 -13.81 -10.19
N VAL A 279 1.77 -14.26 -11.44
CA VAL A 279 1.25 -13.56 -12.62
C VAL A 279 0.17 -14.33 -13.39
N VAL A 280 0.14 -15.66 -13.34
CA VAL A 280 -0.88 -16.42 -14.08
C VAL A 280 -2.29 -16.03 -13.56
N PRO A 281 -3.19 -15.53 -14.42
CA PRO A 281 -4.50 -15.06 -13.96
C PRO A 281 -5.33 -16.20 -13.39
N ARG A 282 -6.06 -15.90 -12.32
CA ARG A 282 -6.76 -16.93 -11.53
C ARG A 282 -7.98 -17.52 -12.24
N ALA A 283 -8.40 -16.93 -13.35
CA ALA A 283 -9.51 -17.41 -14.17
C ALA A 283 -9.09 -18.55 -15.13
N HIS A 284 -7.80 -18.79 -15.36
CA HIS A 284 -7.33 -19.78 -16.33
C HIS A 284 -6.89 -21.09 -15.66
N ASP A 285 -7.84 -22.00 -15.45
CA ASP A 285 -7.59 -23.30 -14.77
C ASP A 285 -6.50 -24.13 -15.46
N ASP A 286 -6.53 -24.24 -16.78
CA ASP A 286 -5.55 -25.03 -17.53
C ASP A 286 -4.15 -24.46 -17.41
N ALA A 287 -4.00 -23.13 -17.43
CA ALA A 287 -2.71 -22.46 -17.27
C ALA A 287 -2.16 -22.68 -15.86
N LEU A 288 -2.99 -22.53 -14.83
CA LEU A 288 -2.61 -22.81 -13.45
C LEU A 288 -2.22 -24.27 -13.25
N ARG A 289 -2.97 -25.23 -13.80
CA ARG A 289 -2.67 -26.66 -13.72
C ARG A 289 -1.36 -27.01 -14.43
N GLY A 290 -1.12 -26.43 -15.62
CA GLY A 290 0.16 -26.56 -16.33
C GLY A 290 1.34 -26.05 -15.51
N LEU A 291 1.21 -24.84 -14.94
CA LEU A 291 2.22 -24.26 -14.07
C LEU A 291 2.49 -25.09 -12.81
N LEU A 292 1.45 -25.53 -12.09
CA LEU A 292 1.60 -26.37 -10.90
C LEU A 292 2.26 -27.72 -11.21
N THR A 293 1.93 -28.30 -12.38
CA THR A 293 2.58 -29.53 -12.87
C THR A 293 4.07 -29.29 -13.15
N PHE A 294 4.42 -28.17 -13.78
CA PHE A 294 5.82 -27.80 -14.02
C PHE A 294 6.58 -27.57 -12.71
N LEU A 295 6.01 -26.81 -11.76
CA LEU A 295 6.57 -26.65 -10.42
C LEU A 295 6.79 -28.00 -9.72
N THR A 296 5.96 -28.99 -10.01
CA THR A 296 6.12 -30.36 -9.51
C THR A 296 7.34 -31.06 -10.06
N ALA A 297 7.54 -31.00 -11.38
CA ALA A 297 8.73 -31.55 -12.00
C ALA A 297 10.03 -30.93 -11.43
N HIS A 298 9.97 -29.64 -11.06
CA HIS A 298 11.12 -28.86 -10.60
C HIS A 298 11.12 -28.51 -9.11
N ALA A 299 10.37 -29.24 -8.28
CA ALA A 299 10.19 -28.92 -6.85
C ALA A 299 11.51 -28.83 -6.06
N LYS A 300 12.57 -29.55 -6.51
CA LYS A 300 13.90 -29.51 -5.90
C LYS A 300 14.65 -28.19 -6.10
N LEU A 301 14.27 -27.41 -7.12
CA LEU A 301 14.88 -26.12 -7.45
C LEU A 301 14.24 -24.95 -6.70
N VAL A 302 13.15 -25.19 -5.98
CA VAL A 302 12.51 -24.21 -5.11
C VAL A 302 13.35 -24.05 -3.83
N ARG A 303 14.38 -23.18 -3.89
CA ARG A 303 15.45 -23.08 -2.88
C ARG A 303 14.98 -22.58 -1.51
N LYS A 304 13.92 -21.79 -1.48
CA LYS A 304 13.11 -21.37 -0.31
C LYS A 304 11.88 -20.67 -0.92
N PRO A 305 10.65 -20.90 -0.42
CA PRO A 305 9.54 -20.01 -0.75
C PRO A 305 9.89 -18.65 -0.14
N ALA A 306 10.48 -17.76 -0.95
CA ALA A 306 10.35 -16.35 -0.69
C ALA A 306 8.85 -16.08 -0.85
N PHE A 307 8.16 -15.82 0.26
CA PHE A 307 6.73 -15.52 0.36
C PHE A 307 5.76 -16.70 0.21
N ASP A 308 4.62 -16.56 0.87
CA ASP A 308 3.50 -17.50 1.00
C ASP A 308 2.70 -17.69 -0.31
N TRP A 309 3.32 -17.53 -1.49
CA TRP A 309 2.63 -17.46 -2.77
C TRP A 309 1.76 -18.68 -3.12
N LEU A 310 2.10 -19.89 -2.65
CA LEU A 310 1.20 -21.06 -2.80
C LEU A 310 0.00 -20.98 -1.86
N THR A 311 0.23 -20.52 -0.63
CA THR A 311 -0.80 -20.29 0.38
C THR A 311 -1.76 -19.20 -0.11
N ASP A 312 -1.22 -18.10 -0.62
CA ASP A 312 -1.98 -16.98 -1.17
C ASP A 312 -2.72 -17.38 -2.43
N LEU A 313 -2.09 -18.14 -3.35
CA LEU A 313 -2.79 -18.71 -4.51
C LEU A 313 -3.97 -19.56 -4.08
N ALA A 314 -3.80 -20.46 -3.11
CA ALA A 314 -4.88 -21.31 -2.62
C ALA A 314 -6.01 -20.47 -1.99
N ARG A 315 -5.66 -19.41 -1.25
CA ARG A 315 -6.62 -18.46 -0.67
C ARG A 315 -7.41 -17.72 -1.75
N GLU A 316 -6.71 -17.18 -2.75
CA GLU A 316 -7.29 -16.46 -3.90
C GLU A 316 -8.20 -17.36 -4.75
N LEU A 317 -7.87 -18.65 -4.88
CA LEU A 317 -8.70 -19.63 -5.59
C LEU A 317 -9.95 -20.05 -4.78
N GLY A 318 -9.94 -19.87 -3.46
CA GLY A 318 -11.07 -20.19 -2.58
C GLY A 318 -11.55 -21.63 -2.76
N ALA A 319 -12.86 -21.80 -3.00
CA ALA A 319 -13.46 -23.13 -3.19
C ALA A 319 -12.88 -23.91 -4.39
N ARG A 320 -12.32 -23.23 -5.39
CA ARG A 320 -11.71 -23.87 -6.57
C ARG A 320 -10.36 -24.51 -6.26
N ALA A 321 -9.67 -24.08 -5.21
CA ALA A 321 -8.32 -24.55 -4.91
C ALA A 321 -8.23 -26.08 -4.75
N GLY A 322 -9.28 -26.72 -4.23
CA GLY A 322 -9.34 -28.19 -4.10
C GLY A 322 -9.16 -28.95 -5.42
N SER A 323 -9.60 -28.38 -6.55
CA SER A 323 -9.47 -29.01 -7.87
C SER A 323 -8.04 -29.01 -8.41
N PHE A 324 -7.11 -28.30 -7.76
CA PHE A 324 -5.70 -28.23 -8.15
C PHE A 324 -4.79 -29.12 -7.31
N LEU A 325 -5.30 -29.73 -6.23
CA LEU A 325 -4.46 -30.47 -5.29
C LEU A 325 -3.69 -31.63 -5.94
N ASP A 326 -4.23 -32.25 -6.98
CA ASP A 326 -3.56 -33.31 -7.74
C ASP A 326 -2.34 -32.80 -8.54
N ALA A 327 -2.39 -31.54 -8.99
CA ALA A 327 -1.29 -30.86 -9.67
C ALA A 327 -0.22 -30.29 -8.71
N VAL A 328 -0.46 -30.26 -7.39
CA VAL A 328 0.50 -29.74 -6.40
C VAL A 328 1.39 -30.86 -5.83
N PRO A 329 2.73 -30.68 -5.77
CA PRO A 329 3.67 -31.69 -5.30
C PRO A 329 3.42 -32.11 -3.87
N LYS A 330 3.40 -33.41 -3.60
CA LYS A 330 3.45 -33.91 -2.22
C LYS A 330 4.66 -33.32 -1.47
N GLY A 331 4.53 -33.15 -0.17
CA GLY A 331 5.59 -32.62 0.69
C GLY A 331 5.35 -31.16 1.08
N LYS A 332 6.40 -30.34 1.07
CA LYS A 332 6.34 -28.96 1.59
C LYS A 332 5.43 -28.06 0.77
N LEU A 333 5.43 -28.19 -0.55
CA LEU A 333 4.61 -27.35 -1.45
C LEU A 333 3.12 -27.65 -1.29
N ARG A 334 2.71 -28.93 -1.26
CA ARG A 334 1.32 -29.30 -0.94
C ARG A 334 0.88 -28.80 0.43
N LYS A 335 1.73 -28.93 1.46
CA LYS A 335 1.38 -28.41 2.79
C LYS A 335 1.14 -26.90 2.78
N ALA A 336 1.96 -26.12 2.07
CA ALA A 336 1.74 -24.68 1.94
C ALA A 336 0.42 -24.36 1.24
N PHE A 337 0.14 -25.03 0.12
CA PHE A 337 -1.13 -24.88 -0.61
C PHE A 337 -2.34 -25.29 0.23
N GLU A 338 -2.27 -26.42 0.96
CA GLU A 338 -3.31 -26.88 1.88
C GLU A 338 -3.50 -25.93 3.07
N SER A 339 -2.44 -25.30 3.59
CA SER A 339 -2.56 -24.30 4.65
C SER A 339 -3.46 -23.14 4.20
N GLY A 340 -3.31 -22.67 2.95
CA GLY A 340 -4.14 -21.59 2.39
C GLY A 340 -5.63 -21.90 2.37
N LEU A 341 -6.00 -23.19 2.24
CA LEU A 341 -7.40 -23.66 2.32
C LEU A 341 -8.00 -23.52 3.72
N THR A 342 -7.16 -23.63 4.75
CA THR A 342 -7.60 -23.73 6.15
C THR A 342 -7.59 -22.40 6.88
N GLU A 343 -6.81 -21.41 6.42
CA GLU A 343 -6.64 -20.12 7.08
C GLU A 343 -7.60 -19.00 6.58
N GLY A 344 -8.51 -19.28 5.65
CA GLY A 344 -9.47 -18.25 5.18
C GLY A 344 -10.71 -18.72 4.38
N GLY A 345 -10.94 -20.01 4.18
CA GLY A 345 -12.12 -20.52 3.48
C GLY A 345 -13.22 -21.04 4.42
N PRO A 346 -14.49 -21.16 3.97
CA PRO A 346 -15.46 -22.00 4.67
C PRO A 346 -14.84 -23.38 4.79
N SER A 347 -14.71 -23.86 6.04
CA SER A 347 -14.06 -25.13 6.37
C SER A 347 -14.51 -26.20 5.37
N ILE A 348 -13.59 -26.65 4.49
CA ILE A 348 -13.78 -27.88 3.75
C ILE A 348 -13.87 -28.94 4.84
N GLU A 349 -15.07 -29.44 5.11
CA GLU A 349 -15.28 -30.47 6.14
C GLU A 349 -14.24 -31.57 5.92
N PRO A 350 -13.27 -31.74 6.83
CA PRO A 350 -12.38 -32.87 6.71
C PRO A 350 -13.24 -34.12 6.83
N ALA A 351 -13.08 -35.06 5.90
CA ALA A 351 -13.68 -36.40 6.00
C ALA A 351 -13.53 -36.88 7.46
N ALA A 352 -14.68 -37.12 8.11
CA ALA A 352 -14.80 -37.20 9.56
C ALA A 352 -13.62 -37.94 10.18
N PRO A 353 -12.80 -37.29 11.04
CA PRO A 353 -11.70 -37.98 11.68
C PRO A 353 -12.27 -39.12 12.51
N LYS A 354 -11.79 -40.34 12.26
CA LYS A 354 -12.14 -41.52 13.07
C LYS A 354 -11.95 -41.17 14.54
N PRO A 355 -12.94 -41.40 15.41
CA PRO A 355 -12.89 -40.95 16.79
C PRO A 355 -11.72 -41.63 17.50
N ARG A 356 -10.64 -40.88 17.71
CA ARG A 356 -9.56 -41.29 18.61
C ARG A 356 -9.98 -40.87 20.02
N ALA A 357 -10.32 -41.87 20.83
CA ALA A 357 -10.56 -41.71 22.25
C ALA A 357 -9.25 -41.33 22.97
N THR A 358 -8.84 -40.06 22.88
CA THR A 358 -7.83 -39.50 23.76
C THR A 358 -8.51 -38.90 24.97
N LYS A 359 -8.32 -39.56 26.13
CA LYS A 359 -8.55 -38.97 27.46
C LYS A 359 -7.63 -37.75 27.61
N ALA A 360 -8.07 -36.60 27.11
CA ALA A 360 -7.37 -35.34 27.29
C ALA A 360 -7.82 -34.74 28.62
N THR A 361 -7.03 -34.93 29.66
CA THR A 361 -7.04 -34.02 30.81
C THR A 361 -6.57 -32.67 30.28
N ALA A 362 -7.49 -31.71 30.14
CA ALA A 362 -7.19 -30.38 29.66
C ALA A 362 -6.17 -29.73 30.61
N LYS A 363 -4.89 -29.74 30.21
CA LYS A 363 -3.88 -28.95 30.91
C LYS A 363 -4.26 -27.48 30.72
N PRO A 364 -4.18 -26.65 31.78
CA PRO A 364 -4.42 -25.23 31.64
C PRO A 364 -3.50 -24.66 30.54
N PRO A 365 -3.99 -23.72 29.72
CA PRO A 365 -3.20 -23.11 28.67
C PRO A 365 -1.92 -22.52 29.28
N ARG A 366 -0.76 -22.91 28.74
CA ARG A 366 0.53 -22.39 29.20
C ARG A 366 0.61 -20.90 28.86
N LYS A 367 1.04 -20.07 29.82
CA LYS A 367 1.38 -18.67 29.58
C LYS A 367 2.45 -18.58 28.47
N PRO A 368 2.34 -17.62 27.52
CA PRO A 368 3.36 -17.39 26.51
C PRO A 368 4.73 -17.07 27.11
N ALA A 369 5.81 -17.49 26.43
CA ALA A 369 7.17 -17.26 26.89
C ALA A 369 7.52 -15.77 27.03
N ALA A 370 6.95 -14.90 26.19
CA ALA A 370 7.15 -13.46 26.24
C ALA A 370 6.61 -12.83 27.54
N ILE A 371 5.40 -13.23 27.96
CA ILE A 371 4.77 -12.74 29.20
C ILE A 371 5.56 -13.24 30.42
N THR A 372 5.96 -14.52 30.45
CA THR A 372 6.80 -15.05 31.53
C THR A 372 8.15 -14.33 31.61
N ARG A 373 8.76 -13.99 30.47
CA ARG A 373 10.00 -13.18 30.42
C ARG A 373 9.76 -11.77 30.97
N LEU A 374 8.65 -11.13 30.61
CA LEU A 374 8.28 -9.80 31.08
C LEU A 374 8.06 -9.78 32.60
N GLU A 375 7.24 -10.68 33.13
CA GLU A 375 7.00 -10.82 34.58
C GLU A 375 8.32 -11.04 35.34
N LYS A 376 9.20 -11.91 34.83
CA LYS A 376 10.51 -12.16 35.43
C LYS A 376 11.38 -10.90 35.45
N LEU A 377 11.45 -10.16 34.33
CA LEU A 377 12.25 -8.94 34.26
C LEU A 377 11.68 -7.83 35.15
N ALA A 378 10.35 -7.70 35.19
CA ALA A 378 9.67 -6.73 36.04
C ALA A 378 9.92 -7.00 37.51
N SER A 379 9.80 -8.26 37.95
CA SER A 379 10.06 -8.65 39.35
C SER A 379 11.52 -8.47 39.80
N ALA A 380 12.46 -8.37 38.86
CA ALA A 380 13.88 -8.16 39.16
C ALA A 380 14.25 -6.69 39.37
N VAL A 381 13.32 -5.76 39.15
CA VAL A 381 13.55 -4.32 39.32
C VAL A 381 12.69 -3.82 40.47
N SER A 382 13.33 -3.22 41.48
CA SER A 382 12.63 -2.55 42.57
C SER A 382 12.41 -1.09 42.18
N ASP A 383 11.15 -0.67 42.05
CA ASP A 383 10.76 0.72 41.81
C ASP A 383 9.72 1.14 42.86
N PRO A 384 9.86 2.31 43.50
CA PRO A 384 8.88 2.81 44.46
C PRO A 384 7.49 3.10 43.84
N GLU A 385 7.40 3.30 42.53
CA GLU A 385 6.16 3.70 41.83
C GLU A 385 5.92 2.79 40.61
N PRO A 386 5.53 1.52 40.83
CA PRO A 386 5.17 0.64 39.73
C PRO A 386 3.88 1.15 39.06
N ILE A 387 3.84 1.04 37.74
CA ILE A 387 2.65 1.27 36.95
C ILE A 387 2.17 -0.06 36.35
N GLU A 388 0.85 -0.19 36.22
CA GLU A 388 0.26 -1.38 35.61
C GLU A 388 0.29 -1.28 34.08
N VAL A 389 0.80 -2.31 33.43
CA VAL A 389 0.69 -2.51 31.99
C VAL A 389 -0.02 -3.83 31.72
N TYR A 390 -0.80 -3.88 30.66
CA TYR A 390 -1.54 -5.09 30.27
C TYR A 390 -0.94 -5.66 29.00
N ALA A 391 -0.35 -6.85 29.08
CA ALA A 391 0.06 -7.60 27.90
C ALA A 391 -1.18 -8.21 27.24
N LEU A 392 -1.39 -7.89 25.96
CA LEU A 392 -2.56 -8.34 25.19
C LEU A 392 -2.14 -9.37 24.15
N GLU A 393 -2.87 -10.48 24.08
CA GLU A 393 -2.62 -11.56 23.13
C GLU A 393 -3.92 -11.92 22.41
N ALA A 394 -3.92 -11.88 21.08
CA ALA A 394 -5.01 -12.40 20.27
C ALA A 394 -4.89 -13.93 20.14
N ILE A 395 -5.86 -14.67 20.68
CA ILE A 395 -5.87 -16.14 20.67
C ILE A 395 -6.92 -16.68 19.70
N ARG A 396 -6.55 -17.76 18.99
CA ARG A 396 -7.48 -18.49 18.12
C ARG A 396 -8.56 -19.16 19.00
N GLY A 397 -9.79 -19.21 18.48
CA GLY A 397 -10.96 -19.69 19.22
C GLY A 397 -11.70 -18.53 19.88
N ALA A 398 -12.61 -17.92 19.12
CA ALA A 398 -13.47 -16.86 19.61
C ALA A 398 -14.53 -17.45 20.56
N SER A 399 -14.72 -16.85 21.72
CA SER A 399 -16.02 -16.95 22.40
C SER A 399 -16.91 -15.87 21.78
N PRO A 400 -18.00 -16.21 21.07
CA PRO A 400 -18.89 -15.22 20.47
C PRO A 400 -19.44 -14.20 21.47
N SER A 401 -19.49 -14.57 22.76
CA SER A 401 -19.95 -13.72 23.85
C SER A 401 -18.87 -12.87 24.53
N ALA A 402 -17.59 -13.02 24.16
CA ALA A 402 -16.52 -12.23 24.78
C ALA A 402 -16.52 -10.80 24.23
N VAL A 403 -16.61 -9.81 25.13
CA VAL A 403 -16.49 -8.39 24.77
C VAL A 403 -15.08 -8.06 24.28
N SER A 404 -14.06 -8.58 24.98
CA SER A 404 -12.65 -8.40 24.59
C SER A 404 -12.27 -9.30 23.40
N ARG A 405 -12.11 -8.70 22.21
CA ARG A 405 -11.89 -9.41 20.94
C ARG A 405 -11.11 -8.59 19.92
N VAL A 406 -10.52 -9.27 18.95
CA VAL A 406 -9.91 -8.69 17.74
C VAL A 406 -10.71 -9.14 16.52
N GLY A 407 -10.99 -8.23 15.61
CA GLY A 407 -11.74 -8.49 14.38
C GLY A 407 -13.20 -8.87 14.62
N GLY A 408 -13.79 -9.49 13.59
CA GLY A 408 -15.22 -9.67 13.44
C GLY A 408 -15.97 -8.34 13.28
N PRO A 409 -17.29 -8.39 13.12
CA PRO A 409 -18.09 -7.18 13.09
C PRO A 409 -17.93 -6.39 14.40
N GLY A 410 -17.94 -5.07 14.29
CA GLY A 410 -18.06 -4.19 15.46
C GLY A 410 -19.43 -4.36 16.15
N TYR A 411 -19.66 -3.65 17.24
CA TYR A 411 -21.00 -3.52 17.82
C TYR A 411 -21.88 -2.64 16.92
N ASP A 412 -23.19 -2.86 16.92
CA ASP A 412 -24.14 -1.97 16.24
C ASP A 412 -24.24 -0.65 17.00
N LEU A 413 -23.67 0.40 16.42
CA LEU A 413 -23.66 1.75 16.99
C LEU A 413 -24.74 2.66 16.41
N GLY A 414 -25.62 2.13 15.55
CA GLY A 414 -26.66 2.90 14.85
C GLY A 414 -26.06 4.12 14.14
N PRO A 415 -26.58 5.33 14.35
CA PRO A 415 -26.05 6.55 13.73
C PRO A 415 -24.60 6.90 14.10
N ARG A 416 -24.04 6.30 15.16
CA ARG A 416 -22.63 6.52 15.55
C ARG A 416 -21.65 5.56 14.86
N GLN A 417 -22.13 4.70 13.96
CA GLN A 417 -21.26 3.76 13.25
C GLN A 417 -20.17 4.53 12.49
N PRO A 418 -18.87 4.27 12.76
CA PRO A 418 -17.81 4.97 12.05
C PRO A 418 -17.84 4.68 10.55
N SER A 419 -17.67 5.74 9.76
CA SER A 419 -17.60 5.67 8.31
C SER A 419 -16.52 6.61 7.79
N TYR A 420 -15.83 6.18 6.75
CA TYR A 420 -14.89 6.98 5.99
C TYR A 420 -15.34 7.00 4.53
N GLU A 421 -15.45 8.19 3.94
CA GLU A 421 -15.96 8.39 2.56
C GLU A 421 -17.30 7.69 2.28
N GLY A 422 -18.19 7.68 3.29
CA GLY A 422 -19.52 7.04 3.19
C GLY A 422 -19.50 5.51 3.28
N LEU A 423 -18.34 4.89 3.45
CA LEU A 423 -18.20 3.45 3.66
C LEU A 423 -18.00 3.13 5.15
N PRO A 424 -18.59 2.04 5.67
CA PRO A 424 -18.31 1.60 7.04
C PRO A 424 -16.82 1.31 7.25
N MET A 425 -16.27 1.80 8.36
CA MET A 425 -14.92 1.44 8.79
C MET A 425 -14.88 -0.01 9.31
N ALA A 426 -13.73 -0.65 9.18
CA ALA A 426 -13.47 -1.98 9.70
C ALA A 426 -13.19 -1.95 11.21
N HIS A 427 -13.82 -2.85 11.95
CA HIS A 427 -13.55 -3.05 13.37
C HIS A 427 -12.21 -3.78 13.57
N VAL A 428 -11.30 -3.17 14.33
CA VAL A 428 -9.99 -3.76 14.64
C VAL A 428 -10.05 -4.58 15.92
N PHE A 429 -10.50 -3.98 17.02
CA PHE A 429 -10.66 -4.66 18.30
C PHE A 429 -11.68 -3.95 19.18
N THR A 430 -12.22 -4.69 20.15
CA THR A 430 -12.92 -4.17 21.32
C THR A 430 -12.26 -4.72 22.57
N LEU A 431 -12.06 -3.90 23.60
CA LEU A 431 -11.50 -4.31 24.88
C LEU A 431 -12.44 -3.92 26.02
N ALA A 432 -12.83 -4.89 26.84
CA ALA A 432 -13.63 -4.64 28.04
C ALA A 432 -12.79 -3.91 29.09
N LEU A 433 -13.32 -2.83 29.65
CA LEU A 433 -12.63 -2.05 30.68
C LEU A 433 -12.55 -2.78 32.02
N ALA A 434 -13.42 -3.76 32.26
CA ALA A 434 -13.33 -4.65 33.42
C ALA A 434 -12.04 -5.49 33.41
N ASP A 435 -11.47 -5.78 32.23
CA ASP A 435 -10.19 -6.48 32.10
C ASP A 435 -8.98 -5.51 32.22
N LEU A 436 -9.22 -4.19 32.19
CA LEU A 436 -8.21 -3.13 32.10
C LEU A 436 -8.49 -2.01 33.12
N PRO A 437 -8.56 -2.30 34.43
CA PRO A 437 -9.05 -1.36 35.44
C PRO A 437 -8.31 -0.02 35.48
N ALA A 438 -7.01 0.02 35.20
CA ALA A 438 -6.23 1.26 35.18
C ALA A 438 -6.61 2.21 34.01
N LEU A 439 -7.30 1.70 32.98
CA LEU A 439 -7.83 2.53 31.89
C LEU A 439 -9.27 3.00 32.13
N GLN A 440 -10.01 2.36 33.05
CA GLN A 440 -11.41 2.69 33.33
C GLN A 440 -11.65 4.18 33.65
N PRO A 441 -10.79 4.89 34.42
CA PRO A 441 -10.98 6.31 34.69
C PRO A 441 -10.96 7.22 33.45
N ARG A 442 -10.46 6.74 32.31
CA ARG A 442 -10.41 7.51 31.05
C ARG A 442 -11.70 7.42 30.24
N PHE A 443 -12.62 6.54 30.62
CA PHE A 443 -13.84 6.29 29.87
C PHE A 443 -15.05 6.29 30.81
N GLU A 444 -15.48 7.49 31.20
CA GLU A 444 -16.62 7.65 32.08
C GLU A 444 -17.88 7.02 31.49
N GLY A 445 -18.52 6.11 32.24
CA GLY A 445 -19.76 5.43 31.84
C GLY A 445 -19.61 4.34 30.77
N ALA A 446 -18.40 4.09 30.26
CA ALA A 446 -18.15 3.03 29.29
C ALA A 446 -17.87 1.69 29.98
N VAL A 447 -18.22 0.59 29.31
CA VAL A 447 -17.87 -0.78 29.70
C VAL A 447 -16.76 -1.38 28.83
N ALA A 448 -16.53 -0.79 27.66
CA ALA A 448 -15.50 -1.19 26.71
C ALA A 448 -15.08 0.01 25.86
N PHE A 449 -13.99 -0.13 25.11
CA PHE A 449 -13.67 0.77 23.99
C PHE A 449 -13.26 -0.04 22.77
N ALA A 450 -13.47 0.53 21.59
CA ALA A 450 -13.18 -0.10 20.32
C ALA A 450 -12.37 0.80 19.40
N LEU A 451 -11.55 0.18 18.54
CA LEU A 451 -10.84 0.84 17.45
C LEU A 451 -11.43 0.41 16.11
N TYR A 452 -11.67 1.39 15.25
CA TYR A 452 -12.04 1.21 13.85
C TYR A 452 -11.03 1.89 12.94
N VAL A 453 -10.81 1.34 11.74
CA VAL A 453 -9.95 1.91 10.68
C VAL A 453 -10.65 1.89 9.33
N SER A 454 -10.34 2.85 8.47
CA SER A 454 -10.89 3.02 7.11
C SER A 454 -10.75 1.76 6.25
N GLU A 455 -9.53 1.26 6.09
CA GLU A 455 -9.18 0.11 5.26
C GLU A 455 -7.99 -0.66 5.88
N PRO A 456 -8.21 -1.83 6.52
CA PRO A 456 -7.14 -2.53 7.22
C PRO A 456 -5.93 -2.92 6.35
N THR A 457 -6.15 -3.23 5.08
CA THR A 457 -5.07 -3.63 4.16
C THR A 457 -4.35 -2.45 3.50
N GLY A 458 -4.97 -1.27 3.50
CA GLY A 458 -4.44 -0.03 2.95
C GLY A 458 -4.63 1.09 3.96
N ASN A 459 -4.15 0.87 5.17
CA ASN A 459 -4.39 1.77 6.30
C ASN A 459 -3.48 2.98 6.17
N GLU A 460 -4.02 4.14 5.80
CA GLU A 460 -3.27 5.37 5.58
C GLU A 460 -3.27 6.29 6.82
N ALA A 461 -3.70 5.79 7.99
CA ALA A 461 -3.64 6.51 9.25
C ALA A 461 -2.21 6.62 9.84
N HIS A 462 -1.26 7.19 9.09
CA HIS A 462 0.13 7.40 9.52
C HIS A 462 0.33 8.71 10.33
N GLU A 463 -0.70 9.56 10.40
CA GLU A 463 -0.75 10.78 11.20
C GLU A 463 -1.85 10.72 12.27
N PRO A 464 -1.68 11.38 13.43
CA PRO A 464 -2.76 11.52 14.40
C PRO A 464 -3.88 12.43 13.86
N TYR A 465 -5.07 12.25 14.42
CA TYR A 465 -6.26 13.07 14.18
C TYR A 465 -6.78 13.05 12.72
N THR A 466 -6.47 11.99 11.98
CA THR A 466 -7.12 11.70 10.70
C THR A 466 -8.53 11.17 10.92
N ASP A 467 -9.38 11.34 9.92
CA ASP A 467 -10.72 10.73 9.86
C ASP A 467 -10.68 9.27 9.40
N GLU A 468 -9.49 8.67 9.28
CA GLU A 468 -9.30 7.27 8.92
C GLU A 468 -9.39 6.31 10.10
N THR A 469 -9.36 6.82 11.33
CA THR A 469 -9.51 6.00 12.53
C THR A 469 -10.63 6.53 13.42
N ALA A 470 -11.24 5.63 14.19
CA ALA A 470 -12.17 6.02 15.23
C ALA A 470 -11.91 5.20 16.50
N VAL A 471 -11.64 5.88 17.60
CA VAL A 471 -11.58 5.29 18.94
C VAL A 471 -12.88 5.62 19.66
N LEU A 472 -13.67 4.60 19.98
CA LEU A 472 -15.01 4.78 20.53
C LEU A 472 -15.15 4.14 21.91
N ALA A 473 -15.64 4.93 22.86
CA ALA A 473 -16.15 4.44 24.13
C ALA A 473 -17.52 3.77 23.93
N LEU A 474 -17.67 2.56 24.46
CA LEU A 474 -18.88 1.75 24.35
C LEU A 474 -19.57 1.65 25.71
N SER A 475 -20.83 2.06 25.76
CA SER A 475 -21.73 1.87 26.91
C SER A 475 -22.22 0.43 27.00
N ALA A 476 -22.82 0.06 28.14
CA ALA A 476 -23.48 -1.24 28.29
C ALA A 476 -24.57 -1.45 27.22
N ALA A 477 -25.33 -0.40 26.89
CA ALA A 477 -26.36 -0.44 25.86
C ALA A 477 -25.80 -0.67 24.46
N ASP A 478 -24.61 -0.15 24.14
CA ASP A 478 -23.94 -0.44 22.86
C ASP A 478 -23.57 -1.93 22.77
N VAL A 479 -23.06 -2.51 23.86
CA VAL A 479 -22.70 -3.94 23.92
C VAL A 479 -23.93 -4.84 23.86
N GLU A 480 -25.03 -4.47 24.53
CA GLU A 480 -26.29 -5.22 24.54
C GLU A 480 -27.02 -5.24 23.20
N ARG A 481 -26.84 -4.21 22.35
CA ARG A 481 -27.41 -4.22 20.98
C ARG A 481 -26.81 -5.33 20.10
N GLY A 482 -25.64 -5.82 20.45
CA GLY A 482 -24.97 -6.89 19.71
C GLY A 482 -24.17 -6.38 18.52
N GLU A 483 -23.78 -7.31 17.66
CA GLU A 483 -22.88 -7.05 16.54
C GLU A 483 -23.60 -6.35 15.38
N ALA A 484 -22.88 -5.46 14.71
CA ALA A 484 -23.30 -4.92 13.42
C ALA A 484 -23.34 -6.02 12.36
N ALA A 485 -23.96 -5.72 11.22
CA ALA A 485 -23.91 -6.62 10.07
C ALA A 485 -22.46 -6.84 9.62
N ALA A 486 -22.12 -8.09 9.30
CA ALA A 486 -20.79 -8.43 8.83
C ALA A 486 -20.46 -7.70 7.51
N SER A 487 -19.20 -7.24 7.42
CA SER A 487 -18.64 -6.54 6.29
C SER A 487 -17.55 -7.39 5.62
N PRO A 488 -17.37 -7.31 4.29
CA PRO A 488 -16.21 -7.90 3.62
C PRO A 488 -14.85 -7.43 4.15
N ARG A 489 -14.83 -6.28 4.86
CA ARG A 489 -13.63 -5.70 5.49
C ARG A 489 -13.35 -6.23 6.90
N ASP A 490 -14.24 -7.06 7.47
CA ASP A 490 -14.08 -7.55 8.83
C ASP A 490 -12.83 -8.43 8.95
N LEU A 491 -12.02 -8.14 9.97
CA LEU A 491 -10.82 -8.93 10.27
C LEU A 491 -11.21 -10.29 10.86
N PRO A 492 -10.34 -11.32 10.78
CA PRO A 492 -10.61 -12.61 11.40
C PRO A 492 -10.84 -12.49 12.92
N LEU A 493 -11.98 -12.99 13.39
CA LEU A 493 -12.38 -12.92 14.80
C LEU A 493 -11.47 -13.77 15.69
N ARG A 494 -10.93 -13.14 16.75
CA ARG A 494 -10.08 -13.76 17.78
C ARG A 494 -10.47 -13.26 19.16
N SER A 495 -10.35 -14.11 20.19
CA SER A 495 -10.51 -13.66 21.58
C SER A 495 -9.25 -12.92 22.02
N VAL A 496 -9.38 -11.99 22.98
CA VAL A 496 -8.22 -11.36 23.61
C VAL A 496 -7.96 -11.98 24.98
N ARG A 497 -6.71 -12.35 25.23
CA ARG A 497 -6.21 -12.65 26.58
C ARG A 497 -5.49 -11.42 27.12
N VAL A 498 -5.85 -11.03 28.34
CA VAL A 498 -5.24 -9.92 29.06
C VAL A 498 -4.38 -10.47 30.20
N THR A 499 -3.17 -9.95 30.39
CA THR A 499 -2.34 -10.24 31.57
C THR A 499 -1.77 -8.95 32.12
N ALA A 500 -2.20 -8.56 33.31
CA ALA A 500 -1.66 -7.41 34.04
C ALA A 500 -0.24 -7.71 34.57
N VAL A 501 0.67 -6.77 34.37
CA VAL A 501 2.04 -6.82 34.87
C VAL A 501 2.40 -5.45 35.44
N GLN A 502 2.91 -5.43 36.67
CA GLN A 502 3.42 -4.22 37.30
C GLN A 502 4.84 -3.97 36.82
N VAL A 503 5.13 -2.78 36.29
CA VAL A 503 6.46 -2.40 35.79
C VAL A 503 6.90 -1.04 36.36
N PRO A 504 8.21 -0.82 36.59
CA PRO A 504 8.78 0.49 36.90
C PRO A 504 8.31 1.59 35.94
N GLY A 505 7.76 2.70 36.43
CA GLY A 505 7.29 3.80 35.57
C GLY A 505 8.39 4.37 34.67
N ARG A 506 9.62 4.42 35.19
CA ARG A 506 10.83 4.88 34.49
C ARG A 506 11.25 3.99 33.30
N THR A 507 10.58 2.86 33.08
CA THR A 507 10.81 2.02 31.89
C THR A 507 10.50 2.76 30.59
N PHE A 508 9.60 3.74 30.63
CA PHE A 508 9.16 4.48 29.45
C PHE A 508 9.95 5.77 29.17
N GLU A 509 10.73 6.26 30.11
CA GLU A 509 11.59 7.46 29.95
C GLU A 509 12.67 7.24 28.88
N HIS A 510 13.12 8.32 28.23
CA HIS A 510 14.26 8.28 27.31
C HIS A 510 15.38 9.21 27.80
N PRO A 511 16.58 8.68 28.12
CA PRO A 511 16.96 7.25 28.15
C PRO A 511 16.32 6.49 29.32
N THR A 512 16.10 5.18 29.18
CA THR A 512 15.57 4.35 30.29
C THR A 512 16.69 3.61 31.04
N PRO A 513 16.62 3.51 32.39
CA PRO A 513 17.49 2.62 33.16
C PRO A 513 17.13 1.12 33.01
N HIS A 514 16.00 0.79 32.38
CA HIS A 514 15.47 -0.59 32.32
C HIS A 514 15.43 -1.14 30.88
N ALA A 515 16.52 -0.98 30.12
CA ALA A 515 16.58 -1.32 28.70
C ALA A 515 16.05 -2.73 28.34
N LYS A 516 16.42 -3.77 29.11
CA LYS A 516 15.95 -5.16 28.89
C LYS A 516 14.43 -5.30 29.11
N LEU A 517 13.88 -4.58 30.08
CA LEU A 517 12.45 -4.59 30.35
C LEU A 517 11.70 -3.83 29.25
N ARG A 518 12.21 -2.67 28.82
CA ARG A 518 11.67 -1.91 27.68
C ARG A 518 11.69 -2.71 26.38
N GLU A 519 12.73 -3.52 26.14
CA GLU A 519 12.81 -4.44 25.01
C GLU A 519 11.75 -5.54 25.11
N ALA A 520 11.57 -6.13 26.29
CA ALA A 520 10.55 -7.16 26.51
C ALA A 520 9.13 -6.62 26.31
N ILE A 521 8.85 -5.38 26.73
CA ILE A 521 7.56 -4.71 26.48
C ILE A 521 7.33 -4.50 24.98
N ALA A 522 8.33 -4.07 24.22
CA ALA A 522 8.18 -3.88 22.78
C ALA A 522 8.14 -5.18 21.98
N ALA A 523 8.56 -6.31 22.56
CA ALA A 523 8.42 -7.60 21.91
C ALA A 523 6.98 -8.16 21.98
N LEU A 524 6.11 -7.57 22.81
CA LEU A 524 4.70 -7.94 22.89
C LEU A 524 3.96 -7.55 21.59
N PRO A 525 3.01 -8.38 21.11
CA PRO A 525 2.13 -8.01 20.00
C PRO A 525 1.29 -6.76 20.28
N ALA A 526 0.84 -6.61 21.52
CA ALA A 526 0.12 -5.44 21.98
C ALA A 526 0.27 -5.24 23.49
N ARG A 527 0.21 -3.97 23.92
CA ARG A 527 0.15 -3.61 25.34
C ARG A 527 -0.64 -2.35 25.62
N ALA A 528 -1.46 -2.40 26.65
CA ALA A 528 -2.23 -1.27 27.17
C ALA A 528 -1.63 -0.70 28.45
N GLY A 529 -1.82 0.60 28.68
CA GLY A 529 -1.23 1.34 29.81
C GLY A 529 0.24 1.71 29.61
N GLY A 530 0.81 2.46 30.55
CA GLY A 530 2.14 3.05 30.43
C GLY A 530 2.16 4.33 29.58
N ALA A 531 3.27 4.58 28.88
CA ALA A 531 3.44 5.71 27.95
C ALA A 531 3.82 5.20 26.55
N PRO A 532 3.61 5.96 25.46
CA PRO A 532 3.91 5.51 24.09
C PRO A 532 5.41 5.22 23.93
N ARG A 533 5.74 4.27 23.04
CA ARG A 533 7.12 4.04 22.61
C ARG A 533 7.24 4.32 21.13
N TRP A 534 7.64 5.54 20.79
CA TRP A 534 7.81 6.01 19.43
C TRP A 534 8.83 5.17 18.64
N LEU A 535 8.48 4.83 17.39
CA LEU A 535 9.39 4.23 16.42
C LEU A 535 10.18 5.31 15.68
N GLN A 536 9.51 6.44 15.41
CA GLN A 536 10.04 7.61 14.75
C GLN A 536 10.05 8.80 15.73
N THR A 537 9.72 10.00 15.25
CA THR A 537 9.56 11.22 16.06
C THR A 537 8.36 11.09 17.00
N GLU A 538 8.52 11.67 18.19
CA GLU A 538 7.43 11.85 19.14
C GLU A 538 6.31 12.70 18.54
N GLN A 539 5.07 12.28 18.80
CA GLN A 539 3.88 13.02 18.40
C GLN A 539 3.18 13.53 19.65
N GLU A 540 2.73 14.78 19.61
CA GLU A 540 2.00 15.41 20.71
C GLU A 540 0.55 14.89 20.73
N CYS A 541 0.32 13.79 21.43
CA CYS A 541 -1.01 13.21 21.64
C CYS A 541 -1.20 12.87 23.12
N ASP A 542 -2.35 13.25 23.67
CA ASP A 542 -2.71 12.99 25.06
C ASP A 542 -3.57 11.73 25.21
N GLY A 543 -3.55 11.13 26.40
CA GLY A 543 -4.45 10.02 26.70
C GLY A 543 -4.06 8.67 26.10
N PHE A 544 -2.75 8.39 25.97
CA PHE A 544 -2.24 7.12 25.42
C PHE A 544 -2.89 5.89 26.08
N LEU A 545 -3.60 5.08 25.31
CA LEU A 545 -4.29 3.88 25.78
C LEU A 545 -3.45 2.62 25.61
N LEU A 546 -2.99 2.36 24.38
CA LEU A 546 -2.26 1.16 24.02
C LEU A 546 -1.43 1.32 22.75
N GLN A 547 -0.55 0.35 22.51
CA GLN A 547 0.15 0.16 21.24
C GLN A 547 0.03 -1.30 20.79
N LEU A 548 -0.01 -1.55 19.48
CA LEU A 548 -0.11 -2.88 18.88
C LEU A 548 0.63 -2.98 17.55
N ASP A 549 0.98 -4.19 17.15
CA ASP A 549 1.50 -4.52 15.81
C ASP A 549 0.60 -5.51 15.05
N ASP A 550 1.04 -5.88 13.85
CA ASP A 550 0.35 -6.80 12.93
C ASP A 550 0.09 -8.20 13.51
N ARG A 551 0.88 -8.62 14.50
CA ARG A 551 0.71 -9.92 15.19
C ARG A 551 -0.54 -9.91 16.07
N PHE A 552 -0.91 -8.74 16.63
CA PHE A 552 -2.12 -8.60 17.44
C PHE A 552 -3.38 -8.47 16.57
N ALA A 553 -3.36 -7.59 15.56
CA ALA A 553 -4.44 -7.38 14.59
C ALA A 553 -3.84 -7.30 13.18
N PRO A 554 -4.38 -7.98 12.15
CA PRO A 554 -3.72 -8.07 10.84
C PRO A 554 -3.99 -6.79 10.05
N LEU A 555 -3.32 -5.72 10.44
CA LEU A 555 -3.33 -4.41 9.80
C LEU A 555 -2.09 -4.27 8.93
N ASN A 556 -2.21 -3.58 7.81
CA ASN A 556 -1.05 -3.06 7.10
C ASN A 556 -0.50 -1.86 7.89
N LEU A 557 0.68 -2.02 8.49
CA LEU A 557 1.39 -0.97 9.23
C LEU A 557 2.78 -0.72 8.61
N GLY A 558 2.98 -1.08 7.33
CA GLY A 558 4.29 -1.06 6.69
C GLY A 558 5.29 -2.07 7.28
N ASP A 559 6.58 -1.85 7.01
CA ASP A 559 7.65 -2.74 7.45
C ASP A 559 7.93 -2.58 8.95
N ALA A 560 7.40 -3.50 9.74
CA ALA A 560 7.53 -3.55 11.20
C ALA A 560 6.94 -2.33 11.94
N GLY A 561 5.78 -1.85 11.47
CA GLY A 561 5.09 -0.74 12.12
C GLY A 561 4.33 -1.09 13.38
N VAL A 562 3.98 -0.03 14.11
CA VAL A 562 3.23 -0.07 15.38
C VAL A 562 2.13 0.96 15.30
N MET A 563 0.91 0.54 15.62
CA MET A 563 -0.24 1.42 15.82
C MET A 563 -0.25 1.93 17.26
N TYR A 564 -0.36 3.24 17.44
CA TYR A 564 -0.57 3.94 18.69
C TYR A 564 -2.03 4.32 18.81
N VAL A 565 -2.63 4.04 19.97
CA VAL A 565 -4.05 4.34 20.23
C VAL A 565 -4.14 5.25 21.44
N PHE A 566 -4.76 6.40 21.25
CA PHE A 566 -5.05 7.43 22.25
C PHE A 566 -6.56 7.50 22.47
N SER A 567 -7.01 8.32 23.42
CA SER A 567 -8.44 8.43 23.76
C SER A 567 -9.32 8.92 22.62
N ASP A 568 -8.76 9.71 21.70
CA ASP A 568 -9.46 10.44 20.65
C ASP A 568 -8.86 10.25 19.25
N THR A 569 -7.75 9.53 19.13
CA THR A 569 -7.11 9.24 17.85
C THR A 569 -6.37 7.91 17.88
N ALA A 570 -6.13 7.33 16.71
CA ALA A 570 -5.13 6.31 16.54
C ALA A 570 -4.34 6.57 15.24
N PHE A 571 -3.08 6.17 15.21
CA PHE A 571 -2.23 6.27 14.02
C PHE A 571 -1.07 5.28 14.13
N TRP A 572 -0.35 5.05 13.04
CA TRP A 572 0.79 4.14 13.03
C TRP A 572 2.09 4.80 12.57
N GLN A 573 3.21 4.21 12.97
CA GLN A 573 4.54 4.55 12.46
C GLN A 573 5.20 3.25 11.96
N SER A 574 5.97 3.31 10.88
CA SER A 574 6.88 2.23 10.43
C SER A 574 8.33 2.68 10.47
N ARG A 575 9.26 1.73 10.31
CA ARG A 575 10.69 2.03 10.26
C ARG A 575 11.21 2.34 8.86
#